data_AF-A0A7Y2QA52-F1
#
_entry.id   AF-A0A7Y2QA52-F1
#
_cell.length_a   1.000
_cell.length_b   1.000
_cell.length_c   1.000
_cell.angle_alpha   90.00
_cell.angle_beta   90.00
_cell.angle_gamma   90.00
#
_symmetry.space_group_name_H-M   'P 1'
#
loop_
_entity.id
_entity.type
_entity.pdbx_description
1 polymer ?
#
loop_
_entity_poly.entity_id
_entity_poly.type
_entity_poly.pdbx_seq_one_letter_code
_entity_poly.pdbx_strand_id
1 'polypeptide(L)'
;LDVHVINESNVTLDLDLEVHCLRDGWQKVVSGKLGLPIEARAKRKIACTDLFGAFFDTTYAFRFGPPSHDVTVARLTAPETEALIAEAFYFPLGRTKAFHEAEITASVAQQDDHWFLELHSDRLAQSVQVDLEAYRAEDDWFHLPSGAMRRLRLHPRAGTSAETVPTGQIRALGSRRVVEV
;
A
#
# COMPACT_ATOMS: atom_id res chain seq x y z
N LEU A 1 10.83 14.73 -6.21
CA LEU A 1 10.61 13.62 -5.26
C LEU A 1 11.54 12.50 -5.69
N ASP A 2 12.30 11.93 -4.75
CA ASP A 2 13.17 10.79 -5.00
C ASP A 2 12.60 9.57 -4.26
N VAL A 3 12.68 8.39 -4.89
CA VAL A 3 12.41 7.10 -4.24
C VAL A 3 13.73 6.48 -3.82
N HIS A 4 13.80 6.04 -2.57
CA HIS A 4 14.96 5.37 -2.01
C HIS A 4 14.63 3.89 -1.85
N VAL A 5 15.34 3.03 -2.60
CA VAL A 5 15.22 1.57 -2.49
C VAL A 5 16.43 1.08 -1.71
N ILE A 6 16.18 0.32 -0.64
CA ILE A 6 17.21 -0.14 0.30
C ILE A 6 17.09 -1.66 0.43
N ASN A 7 18.17 -2.38 0.18
CA ASN A 7 18.27 -3.81 0.39
C ASN A 7 19.24 -4.08 1.54
N GLU A 8 18.70 -4.39 2.71
CA GLU A 8 19.50 -4.79 3.87
C GLU A 8 19.74 -6.31 3.92
N SER A 9 19.32 -7.09 2.93
CA SER A 9 19.61 -8.54 2.93
C SER A 9 21.04 -8.84 2.50
N ASN A 10 21.46 -10.10 2.64
CA ASN A 10 22.76 -10.60 2.18
C ASN A 10 22.74 -11.12 0.73
N VAL A 11 21.64 -10.95 0.00
CA VAL A 11 21.50 -11.39 -1.39
C VAL A 11 21.12 -10.22 -2.28
N THR A 12 21.48 -10.30 -3.56
CA THR A 12 20.96 -9.40 -4.59
C THR A 12 19.47 -9.71 -4.81
N LEU A 13 18.66 -8.68 -4.94
CA LEU A 13 17.23 -8.78 -5.23
C LEU A 13 16.95 -8.18 -6.61
N ASP A 14 16.26 -8.92 -7.45
CA ASP A 14 15.68 -8.39 -8.69
C ASP A 14 14.26 -7.93 -8.41
N LEU A 15 14.01 -6.64 -8.61
CA LEU A 15 12.79 -5.97 -8.18
C LEU A 15 12.23 -5.08 -9.30
N ASP A 16 10.93 -4.88 -9.27
CA ASP A 16 10.22 -3.90 -10.07
C ASP A 16 9.76 -2.74 -9.18
N LEU A 17 10.19 -1.52 -9.51
CA LEU A 17 9.69 -0.29 -8.88
C LEU A 17 8.65 0.36 -9.80
N GLU A 18 7.41 0.50 -9.32
CA GLU A 18 6.40 1.36 -9.94
C GLU A 18 6.14 2.58 -9.03
N VAL A 19 6.06 3.76 -9.63
CA VAL A 19 5.55 4.96 -8.97
C VAL A 19 4.36 5.48 -9.75
N HIS A 20 3.28 5.83 -9.05
CA HIS A 20 2.14 6.51 -9.65
C HIS A 20 1.56 7.59 -8.73
N CYS A 21 1.05 8.65 -9.36
CA CYS A 21 0.36 9.74 -8.69
C CYS A 21 -1.14 9.57 -8.91
N LEU A 22 -1.92 9.60 -7.84
CA LEU A 22 -3.38 9.45 -7.87
C LEU A 22 -4.06 10.76 -7.51
N ARG A 23 -5.08 11.11 -8.30
CA ARG A 23 -6.06 12.14 -7.96
C ARG A 23 -7.28 11.47 -7.32
N ASP A 24 -7.81 12.10 -6.29
CA ASP A 24 -8.94 11.62 -5.51
C ASP A 24 -8.70 10.21 -4.91
N GLY A 25 -7.43 9.85 -4.72
CA GLY A 25 -7.01 8.54 -4.22
C GLY A 25 -7.26 7.35 -5.15
N TRP A 26 -7.64 7.55 -6.41
CA TRP A 26 -7.87 6.44 -7.36
C TRP A 26 -7.45 6.72 -8.81
N GLN A 27 -7.63 7.96 -9.31
CA GLN A 27 -7.37 8.27 -10.71
C GLN A 27 -5.87 8.45 -10.94
N LYS A 28 -5.24 7.49 -11.63
CA LYS A 28 -3.84 7.59 -12.03
C LYS A 28 -3.64 8.73 -13.03
N VAL A 29 -2.87 9.75 -12.66
CA VAL A 29 -2.58 10.92 -13.51
C VAL A 29 -1.20 10.87 -14.17
N VAL A 30 -0.25 10.17 -13.54
CA VAL A 30 1.06 9.83 -14.13
C VAL A 30 1.58 8.56 -13.45
N SER A 31 2.37 7.78 -14.18
CA SER A 31 3.08 6.62 -13.64
C SER A 31 4.38 6.36 -14.38
N GLY A 32 5.27 5.63 -13.74
CA GLY A 32 6.51 5.13 -14.31
C GLY A 32 6.94 3.83 -13.63
N LYS A 33 7.58 2.94 -14.39
CA LYS A 33 8.06 1.64 -13.89
C LYS A 33 9.53 1.44 -14.29
N LEU A 34 10.31 0.85 -13.40
CA LEU A 34 11.70 0.49 -13.62
C LEU A 34 11.98 -0.86 -12.98
N GLY A 35 12.40 -1.83 -13.81
CA GLY A 35 13.04 -3.04 -13.30
C GLY A 35 14.47 -2.73 -12.86
N LEU A 36 14.83 -3.14 -11.65
CA LEU A 36 16.15 -2.89 -11.09
C LEU A 36 16.65 -4.07 -10.25
N PRO A 37 17.89 -4.55 -10.50
CA PRO A 37 18.62 -5.28 -9.48
C PRO A 37 19.05 -4.30 -8.38
N ILE A 38 19.02 -4.77 -7.14
CA ILE A 38 19.66 -4.12 -6.00
C ILE A 38 20.55 -5.13 -5.26
N GLU A 39 21.85 -4.86 -5.27
CA GLU A 39 22.85 -5.72 -4.63
C GLU A 39 22.59 -5.90 -3.13
N ALA A 40 23.17 -6.95 -2.57
CA ALA A 40 23.18 -7.17 -1.12
C ALA A 40 23.74 -5.94 -0.38
N ARG A 41 23.09 -5.53 0.71
CA ARG A 41 23.51 -4.40 1.56
C ARG A 41 23.68 -3.07 0.80
N ALA A 42 22.90 -2.85 -0.26
CA ALA A 42 22.98 -1.65 -1.09
C ALA A 42 21.74 -0.75 -0.97
N LYS A 43 21.89 0.48 -1.47
CA LYS A 43 20.80 1.45 -1.63
C LYS A 43 20.86 2.11 -3.00
N ARG A 44 19.71 2.42 -3.58
CA ARG A 44 19.58 3.20 -4.81
C ARG A 44 18.61 4.34 -4.60
N LYS A 45 18.95 5.50 -5.18
CA LYS A 45 18.10 6.68 -5.19
C LYS A 45 17.67 6.93 -6.63
N ILE A 46 16.37 6.99 -6.88
CA ILE A 46 15.79 7.16 -8.21
C ILE A 46 14.89 8.39 -8.18
N ALA A 47 15.10 9.34 -9.08
CA ALA A 47 14.20 10.48 -9.21
C ALA A 47 12.88 10.04 -9.86
N CYS A 48 11.74 10.48 -9.36
CA CYS A 48 10.45 10.13 -9.98
C CYS A 48 10.36 10.59 -11.44
N THR A 49 11.03 11.69 -11.79
CA THR A 49 11.09 12.20 -13.18
C THR A 49 11.76 11.22 -14.13
N ASP A 50 12.74 10.45 -13.66
CA ASP A 50 13.43 9.44 -14.47
C ASP A 50 12.49 8.26 -14.75
N LEU A 51 11.58 7.94 -13.82
CA LEU A 51 10.54 6.93 -14.01
C LEU A 51 9.44 7.39 -14.95
N PHE A 52 9.02 8.65 -14.84
CA PHE A 52 7.94 9.21 -15.67
C PHE A 52 8.40 9.55 -17.10
N GLY A 53 9.70 9.72 -17.33
CA GLY A 53 10.26 10.12 -18.63
C GLY A 53 10.03 11.58 -19.00
N ALA A 54 9.41 12.37 -18.11
CA ALA A 54 9.12 13.78 -18.31
C ALA A 54 9.01 14.50 -16.95
N PHE A 55 9.05 15.83 -16.99
CA PHE A 55 8.79 16.63 -15.81
C PHE A 55 7.33 16.51 -15.37
N PHE A 56 7.12 16.24 -14.08
CA PHE A 56 5.83 16.29 -13.41
C PHE A 56 6.05 16.85 -11.99
N ASP A 57 5.29 17.88 -11.59
CA ASP A 57 5.40 18.53 -10.29
C ASP A 57 4.85 17.62 -9.16
N THR A 58 5.58 16.55 -8.88
CA THR A 58 5.19 15.46 -7.96
C THR A 58 5.05 15.97 -6.52
N THR A 59 5.85 16.97 -6.14
CA THR A 59 5.80 17.57 -4.80
C THR A 59 4.87 18.77 -4.72
N TYR A 60 4.25 19.17 -5.82
CA TYR A 60 3.48 20.42 -5.94
C TYR A 60 4.28 21.66 -5.47
N ALA A 61 5.58 21.69 -5.76
CA ALA A 61 6.47 22.77 -5.32
C ALA A 61 6.40 23.98 -6.26
N PHE A 62 6.16 23.75 -7.56
CA PHE A 62 6.08 24.79 -8.58
C PHE A 62 4.68 25.38 -8.71
N ARG A 63 3.64 24.61 -8.33
CA ARG A 63 2.25 25.07 -8.24
C ARG A 63 1.69 25.61 -9.56
N PHE A 64 2.02 24.94 -10.66
CA PHE A 64 1.44 25.25 -11.96
C PHE A 64 -0.02 24.82 -12.01
N GLY A 65 -0.92 25.78 -11.75
CA GLY A 65 -2.35 25.53 -11.66
C GLY A 65 -2.74 24.74 -10.41
N PRO A 66 -3.97 24.21 -10.35
CA PRO A 66 -4.42 23.36 -9.26
C PRO A 66 -3.55 22.09 -9.11
N PRO A 67 -3.46 21.50 -7.90
CA PRO A 67 -2.75 20.24 -7.70
C PRO A 67 -3.28 19.14 -8.64
N SER A 68 -2.37 18.44 -9.30
CA SER A 68 -2.75 17.39 -10.25
C SER A 68 -3.15 16.08 -9.57
N HIS A 69 -2.71 15.85 -8.33
CA HIS A 69 -2.87 14.63 -7.54
C HIS A 69 -2.78 14.95 -6.03
N ASP A 70 -3.20 14.03 -5.18
CA ASP A 70 -3.19 14.17 -3.71
C ASP A 70 -2.37 13.10 -3.00
N VAL A 71 -2.02 12.00 -3.67
CA VAL A 71 -1.09 10.98 -3.19
C VAL A 71 -0.17 10.48 -4.31
N THR A 72 1.11 10.30 -3.99
CA THR A 72 2.06 9.51 -4.79
C THR A 72 2.30 8.19 -4.07
N VAL A 73 2.20 7.08 -4.78
CA VAL A 73 2.44 5.72 -4.27
C VAL A 73 3.65 5.15 -4.99
N ALA A 74 4.62 4.64 -4.23
CA ALA A 74 5.71 3.81 -4.74
C ALA A 74 5.46 2.37 -4.31
N ARG A 75 5.54 1.43 -5.26
CA ARG A 75 5.36 -0.01 -5.03
C ARG A 75 6.60 -0.73 -5.53
N LEU A 76 7.12 -1.63 -4.70
CA LEU A 76 8.24 -2.49 -5.00
C LEU A 76 7.74 -3.92 -5.04
N THR A 77 7.86 -4.61 -6.17
CA THR A 77 7.34 -5.96 -6.36
C THR A 77 8.42 -6.91 -6.87
N ALA A 78 8.26 -8.20 -6.59
CA ALA A 78 9.05 -9.24 -7.27
C ALA A 78 8.54 -9.41 -8.73
N PRO A 79 9.40 -9.40 -9.76
CA PRO A 79 8.96 -9.42 -11.16
C PRO A 79 8.17 -10.68 -11.57
N GLU A 80 8.52 -11.85 -11.04
CA GLU A 80 7.91 -13.12 -11.47
C GLU A 80 6.55 -13.40 -10.81
N THR A 81 6.43 -13.08 -9.52
CA THR A 81 5.24 -13.39 -8.72
C THR A 81 4.31 -12.20 -8.54
N GLU A 82 4.76 -11.01 -8.95
CA GLU A 82 4.13 -9.71 -8.64
C GLU A 82 3.92 -9.48 -7.14
N ALA A 83 4.57 -10.26 -6.28
CA ALA A 83 4.43 -10.17 -4.84
C ALA A 83 4.92 -8.80 -4.37
N LEU A 84 4.09 -8.11 -3.58
CA LEU A 84 4.45 -6.84 -2.98
C LEU A 84 5.55 -7.06 -1.94
N ILE A 85 6.69 -6.40 -2.13
CA ILE A 85 7.83 -6.42 -1.21
C ILE A 85 7.76 -5.22 -0.26
N ALA A 86 7.44 -4.04 -0.79
CA ALA A 86 7.30 -2.83 -0.01
C ALA A 86 6.43 -1.80 -0.73
N GLU A 87 5.87 -0.86 0.03
CA GLU A 87 5.17 0.29 -0.51
C GLU A 87 5.44 1.54 0.33
N ALA A 88 5.35 2.71 -0.30
CA ALA A 88 5.51 4.00 0.35
C ALA A 88 4.56 5.04 -0.25
N PHE A 89 4.16 6.01 0.58
CA PHE A 89 3.15 7.00 0.24
C PHE A 89 3.68 8.41 0.54
N TYR A 90 3.47 9.32 -0.40
CA TYR A 90 3.80 10.72 -0.24
C TYR A 90 2.59 11.59 -0.56
N PHE A 91 2.31 12.57 0.30
CA PHE A 91 1.12 13.41 0.21
C PHE A 91 1.55 14.86 -0.06
N PRO A 92 1.59 15.34 -1.31
CA PRO A 92 2.09 16.69 -1.66
C PRO A 92 1.35 17.82 -0.93
N LEU A 93 0.09 17.59 -0.55
CA LEU A 93 -0.76 18.56 0.14
C LEU A 93 -1.02 18.19 1.61
N GLY A 94 -0.35 17.16 2.13
CA GLY A 94 -0.59 16.58 3.45
C GLY A 94 -1.75 15.59 3.49
N ARG A 95 -1.71 14.67 4.47
CA ARG A 95 -2.61 13.52 4.60
C ARG A 95 -4.09 13.86 4.62
N THR A 96 -4.48 14.92 5.34
CA THR A 96 -5.88 15.34 5.48
C THR A 96 -6.51 15.72 4.14
N LYS A 97 -5.72 16.22 3.18
CA LYS A 97 -6.21 16.57 1.83
C LYS A 97 -6.42 15.35 0.94
N ALA A 98 -5.85 14.20 1.30
CA ALA A 98 -6.02 12.92 0.63
C ALA A 98 -6.93 11.97 1.42
N PHE A 99 -7.74 12.49 2.34
CA PHE A 99 -8.81 11.70 2.95
C PHE A 99 -9.98 11.60 1.98
N HIS A 100 -10.36 10.36 1.67
CA HIS A 100 -11.49 10.05 0.81
C HIS A 100 -12.46 9.16 1.59
N GLU A 101 -13.74 9.23 1.24
CA GLU A 101 -14.74 8.29 1.73
C GLU A 101 -14.62 6.94 1.01
N ALA A 102 -13.49 6.27 1.23
CA ALA A 102 -13.20 4.98 0.65
C ALA A 102 -14.25 3.94 1.07
N GLU A 103 -14.70 3.14 0.13
CA GLU A 103 -15.45 1.93 0.37
C GLU A 103 -14.43 0.80 0.57
N ILE A 104 -14.50 0.12 1.71
CA ILE A 104 -13.64 -1.01 2.04
C ILE A 104 -14.52 -2.24 2.11
N THR A 105 -14.14 -3.28 1.39
CA THR A 105 -14.74 -4.61 1.50
C THR A 105 -13.75 -5.54 2.18
N ALA A 106 -14.26 -6.40 3.06
CA ALA A 106 -13.47 -7.36 3.80
C ALA A 106 -14.09 -8.76 3.73
N SER A 107 -13.25 -9.78 3.60
CA SER A 107 -13.64 -11.18 3.67
C SER A 107 -12.55 -12.01 4.32
N VAL A 108 -12.93 -13.13 4.93
CA VAL A 108 -11.99 -14.11 5.47
C VAL A 108 -11.97 -15.37 4.60
N ALA A 109 -10.77 -15.88 4.36
CA ALA A 109 -10.55 -17.13 3.63
C ALA A 109 -9.63 -18.05 4.43
N GLN A 110 -9.96 -19.33 4.48
CA GLN A 110 -9.09 -20.35 5.06
C GLN A 110 -8.31 -21.04 3.94
N GLN A 111 -6.99 -21.15 4.10
CA GLN A 111 -6.11 -21.85 3.17
C GLN A 111 -4.97 -22.50 3.98
N ASP A 112 -4.70 -23.79 3.74
CA ASP A 112 -3.59 -24.54 4.35
C ASP A 112 -3.56 -24.38 5.89
N ASP A 113 -4.70 -24.55 6.55
CA ASP A 113 -4.90 -24.37 8.00
C ASP A 113 -4.58 -22.97 8.54
N HIS A 114 -4.56 -21.96 7.67
CA HIS A 114 -4.37 -20.56 8.02
C HIS A 114 -5.54 -19.71 7.57
N TRP A 115 -5.89 -18.74 8.41
CA TRP A 115 -6.85 -17.71 8.04
C TRP A 115 -6.16 -16.53 7.39
N PHE A 116 -6.83 -15.95 6.40
CA PHE A 116 -6.41 -14.75 5.71
C PHE A 116 -7.56 -13.75 5.69
N LEU A 117 -7.23 -12.48 5.92
CA LEU A 117 -8.12 -11.36 5.71
C LEU A 117 -7.83 -10.77 4.33
N GLU A 118 -8.86 -10.66 3.50
CA GLU A 118 -8.81 -10.09 2.18
C GLU A 118 -9.50 -8.73 2.18
N LEU A 119 -8.77 -7.70 1.79
CA LEU A 119 -9.20 -6.32 1.81
C LEU A 119 -9.12 -5.72 0.42
N HIS A 120 -10.16 -4.99 0.04
CA HIS A 120 -10.18 -4.21 -1.19
C HIS A 120 -10.74 -2.82 -0.89
N SER A 121 -10.26 -1.82 -1.64
CA SER A 121 -10.84 -0.49 -1.60
C SER A 121 -10.91 0.17 -2.98
N ASP A 122 -11.96 0.96 -3.20
CA ASP A 122 -12.19 1.71 -4.44
C ASP A 122 -11.29 2.95 -4.57
N ARG A 123 -10.81 3.46 -3.44
CA ARG A 123 -9.93 4.63 -3.31
C ARG A 123 -8.88 4.37 -2.24
N LEU A 124 -7.88 5.25 -2.14
CA LEU A 124 -6.95 5.21 -1.02
C LEU A 124 -7.69 5.31 0.33
N ALA A 125 -7.60 4.27 1.14
CA ALA A 125 -7.94 4.32 2.56
C ALA A 125 -6.67 4.49 3.40
N GLN A 126 -6.65 5.49 4.27
CA GLN A 126 -5.44 5.82 5.04
C GLN A 126 -5.46 5.21 6.45
N SER A 127 -4.34 4.62 6.88
CA SER A 127 -4.16 4.10 8.25
C SER A 127 -5.30 3.17 8.63
N VAL A 128 -5.49 2.15 7.79
CA VAL A 128 -6.42 1.06 7.99
C VAL A 128 -5.96 0.29 9.23
N GLN A 129 -6.85 0.25 10.23
CA GLN A 129 -6.69 -0.54 11.43
C GLN A 129 -7.51 -1.82 11.29
N VAL A 130 -6.91 -2.95 11.64
CA VAL A 130 -7.55 -4.27 11.69
C VAL A 130 -7.63 -4.73 13.14
N ASP A 131 -8.84 -4.74 13.70
CA ASP A 131 -9.10 -5.16 15.08
C ASP A 131 -9.91 -6.45 15.10
N LEU A 132 -9.23 -7.59 15.21
CA LEU A 132 -9.85 -8.91 15.27
C LEU A 132 -9.78 -9.48 16.69
N GLU A 133 -10.85 -10.16 17.08
CA GLU A 133 -11.03 -10.68 18.44
C GLU A 133 -10.07 -11.84 18.71
N ALA A 134 -10.14 -12.89 17.89
CA ALA A 134 -9.41 -14.14 18.09
C ALA A 134 -8.03 -14.18 17.38
N TYR A 135 -7.75 -13.20 16.52
CA TYR A 135 -6.57 -13.17 15.65
C TYR A 135 -5.85 -11.82 15.68
N ARG A 136 -4.60 -11.80 15.25
CA ARG A 136 -3.83 -10.60 14.89
C ARG A 136 -3.45 -10.70 13.42
N ALA A 137 -3.73 -9.67 12.61
CA ALA A 137 -3.23 -9.62 11.24
C ALA A 137 -1.69 -9.51 11.22
N GLU A 138 -1.07 -9.98 10.13
CA GLU A 138 0.37 -9.87 9.92
C GLU A 138 0.84 -8.42 9.76
N ASP A 139 -0.07 -7.53 9.37
CA ASP A 139 0.15 -6.09 9.22
C ASP A 139 -1.06 -5.31 9.72
N ASP A 140 -0.82 -4.09 10.22
CA ASP A 140 -1.83 -3.21 10.81
C ASP A 140 -1.40 -1.74 10.67
N TRP A 141 -2.34 -0.80 10.74
CA TRP A 141 -2.11 0.65 10.56
C TRP A 141 -1.50 1.07 9.21
N PHE A 142 -1.73 0.30 8.15
CA PHE A 142 -1.19 0.55 6.80
C PHE A 142 -2.08 1.47 5.95
N HIS A 143 -1.58 1.92 4.80
CA HIS A 143 -2.42 2.54 3.77
C HIS A 143 -2.90 1.45 2.80
N LEU A 144 -4.19 1.46 2.46
CA LEU A 144 -4.75 0.54 1.47
C LEU A 144 -4.98 1.33 0.17
N PRO A 145 -4.13 1.17 -0.85
CA PRO A 145 -4.32 1.85 -2.14
C PRO A 145 -5.57 1.32 -2.85
N SER A 146 -6.13 2.13 -3.75
CA SER A 146 -7.16 1.67 -4.69
C SER A 146 -6.62 0.53 -5.57
N GLY A 147 -7.45 -0.47 -5.87
CA GLY A 147 -7.15 -1.46 -6.90
C GLY A 147 -6.98 -2.88 -6.36
N ALA A 148 -5.79 -3.45 -6.46
CA ALA A 148 -5.60 -4.87 -6.17
C ALA A 148 -5.94 -5.23 -4.71
N MET A 149 -6.52 -6.41 -4.52
CA MET A 149 -6.83 -6.96 -3.21
C MET A 149 -5.55 -7.11 -2.37
N ARG A 150 -5.57 -6.61 -1.14
CA ARG A 150 -4.54 -6.86 -0.14
C ARG A 150 -4.96 -8.08 0.67
N ARG A 151 -4.10 -9.09 0.70
CA ARG A 151 -4.30 -10.29 1.50
C ARG A 151 -3.36 -10.26 2.69
N LEU A 152 -3.90 -10.47 3.89
CA LEU A 152 -3.16 -10.46 5.14
C LEU A 152 -3.32 -11.81 5.83
N ARG A 153 -2.21 -12.48 6.14
CA ARG A 153 -2.22 -13.65 7.01
C ARG A 153 -2.69 -13.27 8.42
N LEU A 154 -3.51 -14.13 9.02
CA LEU A 154 -3.97 -13.99 10.39
C LEU A 154 -3.25 -14.97 11.31
N HIS A 155 -2.74 -14.44 12.41
CA HIS A 155 -2.07 -15.22 13.46
C HIS A 155 -3.03 -15.40 14.63
N PRO A 156 -3.34 -16.64 15.05
CA PRO A 156 -4.24 -16.87 16.18
C PRO A 156 -3.63 -16.30 17.45
N ARG A 157 -4.47 -15.70 18.30
CA ARG A 157 -4.09 -15.29 19.65
C ARG A 157 -3.95 -16.52 20.55
N ALA A 158 -3.27 -16.37 21.68
CA ALA A 158 -3.08 -17.47 22.63
C ALA A 158 -4.43 -18.04 23.10
N GLY A 159 -4.61 -19.35 22.99
CA GLY A 159 -5.85 -20.04 23.36
C GLY A 159 -6.94 -20.07 22.28
N THR A 160 -6.73 -19.42 21.13
CA THR A 160 -7.64 -19.51 19.98
C THR A 160 -7.50 -20.85 19.28
N SER A 161 -8.61 -21.55 19.03
CA SER A 161 -8.64 -22.72 18.14
C SER A 161 -8.40 -22.28 16.69
N ALA A 162 -7.62 -23.06 15.93
CA ALA A 162 -7.40 -22.79 14.51
C ALA A 162 -8.71 -22.82 13.68
N GLU A 163 -9.75 -23.48 14.20
CA GLU A 163 -11.08 -23.56 13.58
C GLU A 163 -11.96 -22.34 13.89
N THR A 164 -11.56 -21.48 14.84
CA THR A 164 -12.32 -20.26 15.15
C THR A 164 -12.31 -19.34 13.93
N VAL A 165 -13.50 -19.06 13.39
CA VAL A 165 -13.66 -18.11 12.28
C VAL A 165 -13.28 -16.71 12.77
N PRO A 166 -12.40 -15.96 12.07
CA PRO A 166 -12.04 -14.62 12.47
C PRO A 166 -13.22 -13.66 12.34
N THR A 167 -13.44 -12.87 13.39
CA THR A 167 -14.45 -11.82 13.48
C THR A 167 -13.82 -10.55 14.07
N GLY A 168 -14.39 -9.40 13.72
CA GLY A 168 -13.96 -8.12 14.25
C GLY A 168 -14.23 -6.96 13.31
N GLN A 169 -13.43 -5.92 13.41
CA GLN A 169 -13.70 -4.63 12.79
C GLN A 169 -12.49 -4.06 12.05
N ILE A 170 -12.79 -3.35 10.96
CA ILE A 170 -11.82 -2.58 10.19
C ILE A 170 -12.24 -1.11 10.17
N ARG A 171 -11.27 -0.23 10.39
CA ARG A 171 -11.46 1.23 10.45
C ARG A 171 -10.37 1.91 9.63
N ALA A 172 -10.63 3.11 9.14
CA ALA A 172 -9.63 3.93 8.46
C ALA A 172 -9.72 5.39 8.92
N LEU A 173 -8.57 6.07 9.00
CA LEU A 173 -8.56 7.50 9.29
C LEU A 173 -9.19 8.30 8.16
N GLY A 174 -9.92 9.36 8.53
CA GLY A 174 -10.68 10.16 7.58
C GLY A 174 -12.06 9.57 7.22
N SER A 175 -12.42 8.40 7.77
CA SER A 175 -13.73 7.78 7.62
C SER A 175 -14.42 7.56 8.97
N ARG A 176 -15.76 7.58 8.97
CA ARG A 176 -16.59 7.15 10.12
C ARG A 176 -17.13 5.74 9.95
N ARG A 177 -16.90 5.10 8.79
CA ARG A 177 -17.37 3.75 8.51
C ARG A 177 -16.57 2.74 9.33
N VAL A 178 -17.28 1.74 9.82
CA VAL A 178 -16.71 0.53 10.43
C VAL A 178 -17.14 -0.62 9.54
N VAL A 179 -16.19 -1.43 9.10
CA VAL A 179 -16.44 -2.63 8.32
C VAL A 179 -16.33 -3.82 9.25
N GLU A 180 -17.39 -4.60 9.36
CA GLU A 180 -17.39 -5.85 10.11
C GLU A 180 -16.75 -6.95 9.24
N VAL A 181 -16.00 -7.84 9.90
CA VAL A 181 -15.35 -9.02 9.31
C VAL A 181 -16.13 -10.27 9.68
#